data_AF-A0A519SFD0-F1
#
_entry.id   AF-A0A519SFD0-F1
#
_cell.length_a   1.000
_cell.length_b   1.000
_cell.length_c   1.000
_cell.angle_alpha   90.00
_cell.angle_beta   90.00
_cell.angle_gamma   90.00
#
_symmetry.space_group_name_H-M   'P 1'
#
loop_
_entity.id
_entity.type
_entity.pdbx_description
1 polymer ?
#
loop_
_entity_poly.entity_id
_entity_poly.type
_entity_poly.pdbx_seq_one_letter_code
_entity_poly.pdbx_strand_id
1 'polypeptide(L)'
;MENLADFIKFRKICLENAGTALNSAKVLLHKKANHIAFHLCTLALEEIGKVIICWSNYCRSMEEGDDKTMLVIDDHTKKIFWALWWPSFGAELLTPEQMNENRLFAFTIHKRRLKSLYTELDDHLPAHQKIQDEELLGILKMVRARLQMALDDEITERPVSNEMEAFMLYTNEPNKRAFIFGQEAQFKLIEIGSAVEWVKWLVEKFKTEEQEMNALLEEELSREVEIDSTEARIAKWEIKIKINSAMHSIRTNVLKEYNEKFPMFRLNKGANNKTLLLTLTLFKHVQVNAVWHFGFIMSRIYVTALNIATNGVFWWHAPVDLDKVYESIRDLESKKKVEAILVTKLNWPESTQTLRFEDLVLTNLVNNFIVKCYNKPAFIPFQNYMHVMSMMAKNDVHLRFEPEMFRILFITYKDVISKYQKLKQGEDYGNVGFHQLDGMLTNREYYDQILKYGELMICNSEELVKPIRLTEVLAIKQYLGLYLLTLAVRDKHDDDTLTLTNNADKETT
;
A
#
# COMPACT_ATOMS: atom_id res chain seq x y z
N MET A 1 -10.57 -32.90 -6.71
CA MET A 1 -11.50 -34.02 -6.45
C MET A 1 -12.07 -34.38 -7.81
N GLU A 2 -11.92 -35.62 -8.24
CA GLU A 2 -12.18 -36.01 -9.64
C GLU A 2 -13.58 -36.60 -9.83
N ASN A 3 -14.28 -36.98 -8.75
CA ASN A 3 -15.64 -37.51 -8.79
C ASN A 3 -16.40 -37.31 -7.46
N LEU A 4 -17.73 -37.53 -7.48
CA LEU A 4 -18.62 -37.37 -6.33
C LEU A 4 -18.23 -38.26 -5.14
N ALA A 5 -17.74 -39.48 -5.41
CA ALA A 5 -17.37 -40.42 -4.36
C ALA A 5 -16.18 -39.91 -3.53
N ASP A 6 -15.22 -39.24 -4.16
CA ASP A 6 -14.12 -38.57 -3.47
C ASP A 6 -14.62 -37.45 -2.56
N PHE A 7 -15.58 -36.65 -3.03
CA PHE A 7 -16.19 -35.60 -2.20
C PHE A 7 -16.93 -36.19 -1.00
N ILE A 8 -17.74 -37.24 -1.20
CA ILE A 8 -18.48 -37.89 -0.10
C ILE A 8 -17.51 -38.43 0.95
N LYS A 9 -16.41 -39.07 0.51
CA LYS A 9 -15.34 -39.55 1.39
C LYS A 9 -14.66 -38.38 2.13
N PHE A 10 -14.36 -37.30 1.44
CA PHE A 10 -13.78 -36.10 2.04
C PHE A 10 -14.70 -35.46 3.08
N ARG A 11 -15.99 -35.27 2.76
CA ARG A 11 -17.01 -34.77 3.69
C ARG A 11 -17.04 -35.62 4.96
N LYS A 12 -17.08 -36.94 4.82
CA LYS A 12 -17.05 -37.86 5.97
C LYS A 12 -15.83 -37.62 6.86
N ILE A 13 -14.64 -37.54 6.28
CA ILE A 13 -13.39 -37.29 7.02
C ILE A 13 -13.44 -35.92 7.74
N CYS A 14 -13.91 -34.86 7.09
CA CYS A 14 -14.03 -33.54 7.71
C CYS A 14 -14.99 -33.56 8.91
N LEU A 15 -16.16 -34.21 8.77
CA LEU A 15 -17.13 -34.29 9.86
C LEU A 15 -16.66 -35.20 11.00
N GLU A 16 -15.95 -36.29 10.71
CA GLU A 16 -15.29 -37.14 11.71
C GLU A 16 -14.20 -36.36 12.47
N ASN A 17 -13.40 -35.57 11.76
CA ASN A 17 -12.38 -34.69 12.36
C ASN A 17 -13.04 -33.62 13.25
N ALA A 18 -14.11 -32.97 12.78
CA ALA A 18 -14.86 -32.00 13.57
C ALA A 18 -15.45 -32.64 14.84
N GLY A 19 -16.01 -33.85 14.74
CA GLY A 19 -16.50 -34.62 15.88
C GLY A 19 -15.40 -35.00 16.87
N THR A 20 -14.24 -35.43 16.37
CA THR A 20 -13.07 -35.78 17.19
C THR A 20 -12.53 -34.55 17.92
N ALA A 21 -12.43 -33.40 17.24
CA ALA A 21 -12.03 -32.14 17.84
C ALA A 21 -13.02 -31.68 18.92
N LEU A 22 -14.32 -31.74 18.64
CA LEU A 22 -15.37 -31.39 19.61
C LEU A 22 -15.35 -32.31 20.85
N ASN A 23 -15.17 -33.63 20.66
CA ASN A 23 -15.09 -34.57 21.77
C ASN A 23 -13.81 -34.36 22.59
N SER A 24 -12.69 -34.08 21.93
CA SER A 24 -11.44 -33.71 22.59
C SER A 24 -11.58 -32.42 23.41
N ALA A 25 -12.28 -31.41 22.88
CA ALA A 25 -12.59 -30.18 23.60
C ALA A 25 -13.39 -30.44 24.89
N LYS A 26 -14.38 -31.34 24.84
CA LYS A 26 -15.16 -31.74 26.03
C LYS A 26 -14.30 -32.43 27.09
N VAL A 27 -13.33 -33.26 26.70
CA VAL A 27 -12.42 -33.93 27.65
C VAL A 27 -11.54 -32.93 28.40
N LEU A 28 -11.28 -31.76 27.82
CA LEU A 28 -10.48 -30.69 28.40
C LEU A 28 -11.27 -29.75 29.32
N LEU A 29 -12.60 -29.90 29.39
CA LEU A 29 -13.45 -29.12 30.28
C LEU A 29 -12.98 -29.29 31.73
N HIS A 30 -12.88 -28.18 32.47
CA HIS A 30 -12.40 -28.12 33.86
C HIS A 30 -10.95 -28.59 34.09
N LYS A 31 -10.18 -28.92 33.05
CA LYS A 31 -8.76 -29.31 33.16
C LYS A 31 -7.78 -28.14 33.07
N LYS A 32 -8.25 -26.90 33.33
CA LYS A 32 -7.47 -25.66 33.15
C LYS A 32 -6.84 -25.56 31.74
N ALA A 33 -7.60 -25.95 30.72
CA ALA A 33 -7.13 -25.99 29.33
C ALA A 33 -8.14 -25.34 28.37
N ASN A 34 -8.89 -24.33 28.84
CA ASN A 34 -10.00 -23.75 28.10
C ASN A 34 -9.61 -23.17 26.75
N HIS A 35 -8.46 -22.51 26.67
CA HIS A 35 -7.89 -22.01 25.41
C HIS A 35 -7.68 -23.13 24.36
N ILE A 36 -7.21 -24.31 24.76
CA ILE A 36 -7.06 -25.47 23.86
C ILE A 36 -8.42 -26.03 23.46
N ALA A 37 -9.35 -26.16 24.42
CA ALA A 37 -10.71 -26.59 24.12
C ALA A 37 -11.41 -25.63 23.14
N PHE A 38 -11.24 -24.32 23.32
CA PHE A 38 -11.75 -23.29 22.42
C PHE A 38 -11.13 -23.39 21.03
N HIS A 39 -9.81 -23.64 20.95
CA HIS A 39 -9.12 -23.89 19.69
C HIS A 39 -9.71 -25.09 18.94
N LEU A 40 -9.93 -26.21 19.64
CA LEU A 40 -10.53 -27.42 19.06
C LEU A 40 -11.98 -27.19 18.61
N CYS A 41 -12.77 -26.44 19.37
CA CYS A 41 -14.10 -26.00 18.93
C CYS A 41 -14.03 -25.16 17.65
N THR A 42 -13.06 -24.24 17.56
CA THR A 42 -12.86 -23.42 16.36
C THR A 42 -12.44 -24.27 15.16
N LEU A 43 -11.54 -25.23 15.36
CA LEU A 43 -11.11 -26.18 14.33
C LEU A 43 -12.28 -27.03 13.81
N ALA A 44 -13.17 -27.46 14.69
CA ALA A 44 -14.37 -28.18 14.28
C ALA A 44 -15.28 -27.35 13.37
N LEU A 45 -15.46 -26.06 13.65
CA LEU A 45 -16.18 -25.15 12.74
C LEU A 45 -15.47 -24.99 11.40
N GLU A 46 -14.13 -24.91 11.41
CA GLU A 46 -13.37 -24.82 10.17
C GLU A 46 -13.54 -26.05 9.29
N GLU A 47 -13.51 -27.26 9.86
CA GLU A 47 -13.75 -28.50 9.12
C GLU A 47 -15.18 -28.60 8.59
N ILE A 48 -16.19 -28.16 9.36
CA ILE A 48 -17.58 -28.07 8.87
C ILE A 48 -17.68 -27.10 7.69
N GLY A 49 -17.14 -25.90 7.83
CA GLY A 49 -17.15 -24.87 6.79
C GLY A 49 -16.41 -25.26 5.51
N LYS A 50 -15.33 -26.01 5.67
CA LYS A 50 -14.51 -26.53 4.58
C LYS A 50 -15.29 -27.47 3.67
N VAL A 51 -16.21 -28.27 4.22
CA VAL A 51 -17.09 -29.15 3.42
C VAL A 51 -17.89 -28.33 2.42
N ILE A 52 -18.44 -27.19 2.84
CA ILE A 52 -19.28 -26.33 1.99
C ILE A 52 -18.46 -25.73 0.84
N ILE A 53 -17.29 -25.15 1.15
CA ILE A 53 -16.39 -24.59 0.13
C ILE A 53 -15.94 -25.67 -0.87
N CYS A 54 -15.63 -26.87 -0.37
CA CYS A 54 -15.20 -27.99 -1.20
C CYS A 54 -16.34 -28.56 -2.05
N TRP A 55 -17.58 -28.53 -1.56
CA TRP A 55 -18.76 -28.91 -2.33
C TRP A 55 -18.92 -27.99 -3.54
N SER A 56 -18.82 -26.68 -3.32
CA SER A 56 -18.89 -25.70 -4.41
C SER A 56 -17.75 -25.87 -5.42
N ASN A 57 -16.52 -26.11 -4.96
CA ASN A 57 -15.41 -26.42 -5.85
C ASN A 57 -15.62 -27.72 -6.65
N TYR A 58 -16.28 -28.72 -6.05
CA TYR A 58 -16.66 -29.94 -6.75
C TYR A 58 -17.71 -29.67 -7.83
N CYS A 59 -18.81 -28.97 -7.53
CA CYS A 59 -19.83 -28.58 -8.51
C CYS A 59 -19.20 -27.86 -9.71
N ARG A 60 -18.35 -26.86 -9.46
CA ARG A 60 -17.59 -26.14 -10.49
C ARG A 60 -16.72 -27.03 -11.37
N SER A 61 -16.06 -28.02 -10.77
CA SER A 61 -15.19 -28.92 -11.52
C SER A 61 -15.95 -29.79 -12.54
N MET A 62 -17.27 -29.91 -12.39
CA MET A 62 -18.14 -30.65 -13.29
C MET A 62 -18.73 -29.78 -14.42
N GLU A 63 -18.58 -28.45 -14.37
CA GLU A 63 -19.05 -27.56 -15.44
C GLU A 63 -18.10 -27.58 -16.65
N GLU A 64 -18.68 -27.50 -17.85
CA GLU A 64 -17.91 -27.37 -19.10
C GLU A 64 -17.53 -25.89 -19.31
N GLY A 65 -16.23 -25.57 -19.18
CA GLY A 65 -15.71 -24.23 -19.39
C GLY A 65 -14.22 -24.08 -19.04
N ASP A 66 -13.60 -22.99 -19.51
CA ASP A 66 -12.18 -22.69 -19.29
C ASP A 66 -11.89 -22.02 -17.93
N ASP A 67 -12.85 -21.32 -17.33
CA ASP A 67 -12.65 -20.65 -16.04
C ASP A 67 -12.90 -21.57 -14.84
N LYS A 68 -11.85 -22.29 -14.46
CA LYS A 68 -11.84 -23.21 -13.31
C LYS A 68 -11.32 -22.56 -12.03
N THR A 69 -11.53 -21.25 -11.84
CA THR A 69 -11.11 -20.57 -10.61
C THR A 69 -11.76 -21.24 -9.40
N MET A 70 -10.93 -21.86 -8.56
CA MET A 70 -11.35 -22.57 -7.35
C MET A 70 -11.45 -21.59 -6.17
N LEU A 71 -12.43 -21.81 -5.29
CA LEU A 71 -12.53 -21.07 -4.05
C LEU A 71 -11.36 -21.41 -3.14
N VAL A 72 -10.72 -20.36 -2.60
CA VAL A 72 -9.62 -20.47 -1.64
C VAL A 72 -10.11 -21.12 -0.36
N ILE A 73 -9.44 -22.20 0.04
CA ILE A 73 -9.78 -22.97 1.24
C ILE A 73 -9.06 -22.40 2.49
N ASP A 74 -7.92 -21.75 2.35
CA ASP A 74 -7.06 -21.39 3.50
C ASP A 74 -7.55 -20.20 4.35
N ASP A 75 -8.65 -19.54 3.97
CA ASP A 75 -9.28 -18.51 4.80
C ASP A 75 -10.09 -19.14 5.95
N HIS A 76 -9.48 -19.16 7.14
CA HIS A 76 -10.08 -19.65 8.38
C HIS A 76 -11.38 -18.92 8.76
N THR A 77 -11.43 -17.60 8.62
CA THR A 77 -12.62 -16.82 8.98
C THR A 77 -13.77 -17.15 8.03
N LYS A 78 -13.46 -17.32 6.74
CA LYS A 78 -14.43 -17.74 5.73
C LYS A 78 -15.00 -19.13 6.04
N LYS A 79 -14.16 -20.11 6.37
CA LYS A 79 -14.63 -21.45 6.80
C LYS A 79 -15.60 -21.35 7.98
N ILE A 80 -15.22 -20.62 9.04
CA ILE A 80 -16.09 -20.45 10.22
C ILE A 80 -17.41 -19.79 9.84
N PHE A 81 -17.37 -18.73 9.01
CA PHE A 81 -18.57 -18.06 8.52
C PHE A 81 -19.52 -19.03 7.81
N TRP A 82 -19.01 -19.86 6.89
CA TRP A 82 -19.83 -20.84 6.17
C TRP A 82 -20.42 -21.90 7.10
N ALA A 83 -19.68 -22.36 8.11
CA ALA A 83 -20.21 -23.28 9.11
C ALA A 83 -21.36 -22.68 9.93
N LEU A 84 -21.37 -21.36 10.14
CA LEU A 84 -22.43 -20.65 10.86
C LEU A 84 -23.65 -20.37 9.98
N TRP A 85 -23.43 -20.01 8.72
CA TRP A 85 -24.48 -19.47 7.86
C TRP A 85 -25.18 -20.52 6.99
N TRP A 86 -24.43 -21.49 6.44
CA TRP A 86 -24.96 -22.47 5.48
C TRP A 86 -26.18 -23.25 5.97
N PRO A 87 -26.24 -23.74 7.23
CA PRO A 87 -27.40 -24.50 7.69
C PRO A 87 -28.72 -23.68 7.69
N SER A 88 -28.63 -22.36 7.80
CA SER A 88 -29.77 -21.45 7.80
C SER A 88 -30.09 -20.89 6.39
N PHE A 89 -29.25 -21.20 5.40
CA PHE A 89 -29.40 -20.70 4.05
C PHE A 89 -30.65 -21.28 3.39
N GLY A 90 -31.63 -20.42 3.08
CA GLY A 90 -32.89 -20.80 2.42
C GLY A 90 -34.00 -21.29 3.36
N ALA A 91 -33.75 -21.43 4.67
CA ALA A 91 -34.73 -21.94 5.63
C ALA A 91 -35.38 -20.85 6.51
N GLU A 92 -34.75 -19.69 6.69
CA GLU A 92 -35.24 -18.60 7.56
C GLU A 92 -35.13 -17.23 6.87
N LEU A 93 -36.05 -16.31 7.23
CA LEU A 93 -35.92 -14.87 6.96
C LEU A 93 -34.71 -14.34 7.75
N LEU A 94 -33.59 -14.16 7.08
CA LEU A 94 -32.37 -13.61 7.66
C LEU A 94 -32.49 -12.09 7.79
N THR A 95 -32.30 -11.56 9.00
CA THR A 95 -32.15 -10.11 9.20
C THR A 95 -30.69 -9.68 8.97
N PRO A 96 -30.43 -8.41 8.58
CA PRO A 96 -29.08 -7.85 8.44
C PRO A 96 -28.23 -7.99 9.69
N GLU A 97 -28.87 -7.87 10.85
CA GLU A 97 -28.24 -8.03 12.14
C GLU A 97 -27.66 -9.44 12.23
N GLN A 98 -28.45 -10.49 11.93
CA GLN A 98 -27.99 -11.88 11.97
C GLN A 98 -26.84 -12.17 10.99
N MET A 99 -26.86 -11.59 9.79
CA MET A 99 -25.82 -11.82 8.80
C MET A 99 -24.50 -11.10 9.15
N ASN A 100 -24.58 -9.84 9.59
CA ASN A 100 -23.41 -9.11 10.06
C ASN A 100 -22.89 -9.69 11.38
N GLU A 101 -23.77 -10.15 12.27
CA GLU A 101 -23.43 -10.90 13.48
C GLU A 101 -22.66 -12.16 13.13
N ASN A 102 -23.13 -13.01 12.20
CA ASN A 102 -22.42 -14.22 11.79
C ASN A 102 -21.00 -13.93 11.28
N ARG A 103 -20.82 -12.85 10.51
CA ARG A 103 -19.50 -12.42 10.02
C ARG A 103 -18.60 -11.91 11.16
N LEU A 104 -19.11 -10.99 11.97
CA LEU A 104 -18.37 -10.43 13.10
C LEU A 104 -18.01 -11.53 14.10
N PHE A 105 -18.91 -12.48 14.29
CA PHE A 105 -18.73 -13.61 15.17
C PHE A 105 -17.70 -14.60 14.64
N ALA A 106 -17.71 -14.94 13.36
CA ALA A 106 -16.65 -15.74 12.73
C ALA A 106 -15.27 -15.10 12.89
N PHE A 107 -15.15 -13.79 12.62
CA PHE A 107 -13.92 -13.03 12.82
C PHE A 107 -13.50 -13.02 14.30
N THR A 108 -14.46 -12.81 15.21
CA THR A 108 -14.20 -12.76 16.64
C THR A 108 -13.73 -14.12 17.16
N ILE A 109 -14.36 -15.23 16.78
CA ILE A 109 -13.93 -16.59 17.15
C ILE A 109 -12.49 -16.83 16.68
N HIS A 110 -12.18 -16.53 15.42
CA HIS A 110 -10.84 -16.74 14.88
C HIS A 110 -9.79 -15.87 15.59
N LYS A 111 -10.05 -14.58 15.76
CA LYS A 111 -9.16 -13.66 16.49
C LYS A 111 -8.99 -14.08 17.96
N ARG A 112 -10.07 -14.54 18.59
CA ARG A 112 -10.08 -15.01 19.98
C ARG A 112 -9.29 -16.30 20.15
N ARG A 113 -9.34 -17.21 19.18
CA ARG A 113 -8.48 -18.39 19.10
C ARG A 113 -7.01 -17.99 19.07
N LEU A 114 -6.61 -17.09 18.18
CA LEU A 114 -5.20 -16.66 18.07
C LEU A 114 -4.72 -16.00 19.38
N LYS A 115 -5.50 -15.06 19.92
CA LYS A 115 -5.17 -14.36 21.17
C LYS A 115 -5.07 -15.29 22.38
N SER A 116 -5.83 -16.38 22.42
CA SER A 116 -5.82 -17.33 23.53
C SER A 116 -4.78 -18.45 23.38
N LEU A 117 -4.40 -18.79 22.15
CA LEU A 117 -3.44 -19.86 21.86
C LEU A 117 -1.99 -19.39 21.99
N TYR A 118 -1.68 -18.20 21.50
CA TYR A 118 -0.34 -17.62 21.55
C TYR A 118 -0.16 -16.73 22.78
N THR A 119 1.08 -16.62 23.23
CA THR A 119 1.49 -15.70 24.30
C THR A 119 2.23 -14.55 23.65
N GLU A 120 1.72 -13.34 23.84
CA GLU A 120 2.29 -12.09 23.36
C GLU A 120 3.06 -11.41 24.50
N LEU A 121 3.97 -10.50 24.15
CA LEU A 121 4.83 -9.81 25.11
C LEU A 121 4.07 -8.92 26.11
N ASP A 122 2.86 -8.47 25.75
CA ASP A 122 2.01 -7.61 26.56
C ASP A 122 0.92 -8.38 27.34
N ASP A 123 0.94 -9.72 27.31
CA ASP A 123 -0.03 -10.51 28.05
C ASP A 123 0.17 -10.42 29.57
N HIS A 124 -0.90 -10.08 30.27
CA HIS A 124 -0.94 -10.07 31.75
C HIS A 124 -1.58 -11.34 32.33
N LEU A 125 -2.05 -12.25 31.49
CA LEU A 125 -2.72 -13.49 31.88
C LEU A 125 -2.11 -14.70 31.17
N PRO A 126 -1.89 -15.83 31.87
CA PRO A 126 -1.47 -17.06 31.22
C PRO A 126 -2.57 -17.59 30.31
N ALA A 127 -2.20 -18.28 29.23
CA ALA A 127 -3.13 -18.75 28.18
C ALA A 127 -4.38 -19.48 28.71
N HIS A 128 -4.21 -20.32 29.73
CA HIS A 128 -5.32 -21.07 30.35
C HIS A 128 -6.38 -20.21 31.06
N GLN A 129 -6.08 -18.95 31.37
CA GLN A 129 -7.02 -18.00 31.99
C GLN A 129 -7.63 -17.02 30.98
N LYS A 130 -7.18 -17.04 29.72
CA LYS A 130 -7.66 -16.11 28.70
C LYS A 130 -9.08 -16.41 28.23
N ILE A 131 -9.54 -17.65 28.34
CA ILE A 131 -10.90 -18.09 28.00
C ILE A 131 -11.63 -18.54 29.27
N GLN A 132 -12.78 -17.91 29.54
CA GLN A 132 -13.61 -18.24 30.70
C GLN A 132 -14.44 -19.51 30.46
N ASP A 133 -14.82 -20.19 31.54
CA ASP A 133 -15.63 -21.43 31.47
C ASP A 133 -16.97 -21.20 30.73
N GLU A 134 -17.64 -20.07 30.99
CA GLU A 134 -18.91 -19.71 30.35
C GLU A 134 -18.76 -19.51 28.84
N GLU A 135 -17.69 -18.82 28.41
CA GLU A 135 -17.35 -18.61 27.00
C GLU A 135 -17.10 -19.96 26.28
N LEU A 136 -16.37 -20.86 26.94
CA LEU A 136 -16.10 -22.20 26.42
C LEU A 136 -17.38 -23.06 26.31
N LEU A 137 -18.25 -23.02 27.33
CA LEU A 137 -19.52 -23.73 27.31
C LEU A 137 -20.44 -23.24 26.19
N GLY A 138 -20.49 -21.93 25.98
CA GLY A 138 -21.22 -21.31 24.88
C GLY A 138 -20.76 -21.83 23.51
N ILE A 139 -19.45 -21.77 23.24
CA ILE A 139 -18.93 -22.24 21.95
C ILE A 139 -19.09 -23.75 21.79
N LEU A 140 -18.90 -24.56 22.84
CA LEU A 140 -19.13 -26.01 22.81
C LEU A 140 -20.55 -26.36 22.39
N LYS A 141 -21.54 -25.68 22.99
CA LYS A 141 -22.96 -25.90 22.67
C LYS A 141 -23.26 -25.55 21.21
N MET A 142 -22.74 -24.42 20.74
CA MET A 142 -22.92 -24.00 19.35
C MET A 142 -22.26 -24.99 18.37
N VAL A 143 -21.00 -25.35 18.58
CA VAL A 143 -20.27 -26.27 17.67
C VAL A 143 -20.96 -27.62 17.62
N ARG A 144 -21.48 -28.12 18.75
CA ARG A 144 -22.30 -29.33 18.77
C ARG A 144 -23.55 -29.19 17.89
N ALA A 145 -24.28 -28.08 18.00
CA ALA A 145 -25.46 -27.84 17.17
C ALA A 145 -25.10 -27.77 15.69
N ARG A 146 -24.03 -27.06 15.32
CA ARG A 146 -23.57 -26.94 13.93
C ARG A 146 -23.07 -28.26 13.35
N LEU A 147 -22.36 -29.08 14.14
CA LEU A 147 -21.96 -30.41 13.71
C LEU A 147 -23.17 -31.31 13.47
N GLN A 148 -24.18 -31.27 14.35
CA GLN A 148 -25.40 -32.05 14.16
C GLN A 148 -26.13 -31.63 12.88
N MET A 149 -26.33 -30.32 12.67
CA MET A 149 -26.91 -29.80 11.43
C MET A 149 -26.11 -30.26 10.20
N ALA A 150 -24.78 -30.22 10.24
CA ALA A 150 -23.94 -30.63 9.12
C ALA A 150 -23.96 -32.14 8.85
N LEU A 151 -24.19 -32.96 9.87
CA LEU A 151 -24.38 -34.41 9.72
C LEU A 151 -25.73 -34.72 9.07
N ASP A 152 -26.78 -34.01 9.49
CA ASP A 152 -28.15 -34.16 9.00
C ASP A 152 -28.36 -33.51 7.61
N ASP A 153 -27.44 -32.64 7.17
CA ASP A 153 -27.53 -31.95 5.87
C ASP A 153 -27.12 -32.87 4.69
N GLU A 154 -28.08 -33.14 3.81
CA GLU A 154 -27.86 -33.82 2.52
C GLU A 154 -27.30 -32.84 1.48
N ILE A 155 -26.10 -32.31 1.75
CA ILE A 155 -25.46 -31.28 0.92
C ILE A 155 -25.32 -31.69 -0.56
N THR A 156 -25.18 -32.98 -0.84
CA THR A 156 -25.08 -33.53 -2.20
C THR A 156 -26.36 -33.42 -3.01
N GLU A 157 -27.50 -33.27 -2.33
CA GLU A 157 -28.82 -33.08 -2.96
C GLU A 157 -29.12 -31.60 -3.23
N ARG A 158 -28.24 -30.70 -2.77
CA ARG A 158 -28.32 -29.25 -3.00
C ARG A 158 -27.33 -28.87 -4.10
N PRO A 159 -27.72 -28.88 -5.39
CA PRO A 159 -26.87 -28.32 -6.43
C PRO A 159 -26.58 -26.85 -6.09
N VAL A 160 -25.32 -26.45 -6.17
CA VAL A 160 -24.95 -25.04 -6.02
C VAL A 160 -25.38 -24.33 -7.30
N SER A 161 -26.29 -23.37 -7.20
CA SER A 161 -26.71 -22.61 -8.38
C SER A 161 -25.57 -21.73 -8.88
N ASN A 162 -25.53 -21.44 -10.19
CA ASN A 162 -24.52 -20.58 -10.80
C ASN A 162 -24.42 -19.21 -10.09
N GLU A 163 -25.54 -18.70 -9.57
CA GLU A 163 -25.57 -17.46 -8.81
C GLU A 163 -24.92 -17.59 -7.44
N MET A 164 -25.12 -18.72 -6.74
CA MET A 164 -24.47 -18.98 -5.47
C MET A 164 -22.95 -19.13 -5.63
N GLU A 165 -22.51 -19.74 -6.73
CA GLU A 165 -21.09 -19.80 -7.07
C GLU A 165 -20.48 -18.43 -7.36
N ALA A 166 -21.15 -17.62 -8.20
CA ALA A 166 -20.72 -16.26 -8.50
C ALA A 166 -20.65 -15.42 -7.22
N PHE A 167 -21.66 -15.52 -6.34
CA PHE A 167 -21.64 -14.88 -5.03
C PHE A 167 -20.42 -15.29 -4.19
N MET A 168 -20.09 -16.58 -4.12
CA MET A 168 -18.93 -17.05 -3.39
C MET A 168 -17.61 -16.52 -3.94
N LEU A 169 -17.49 -16.32 -5.25
CA LEU A 169 -16.34 -15.67 -5.88
C LEU A 169 -16.29 -14.18 -5.53
N TYR A 170 -17.42 -13.46 -5.62
CA TYR A 170 -17.48 -12.05 -5.28
C TYR A 170 -17.12 -11.76 -3.81
N THR A 171 -17.37 -12.70 -2.90
CA THR A 171 -16.90 -12.56 -1.50
C THR A 171 -15.36 -12.62 -1.35
N ASN A 172 -14.61 -13.07 -2.36
CA ASN A 172 -13.15 -13.01 -2.38
C ASN A 172 -12.63 -11.64 -2.86
N GLU A 173 -13.42 -10.89 -3.61
CA GLU A 173 -13.05 -9.57 -4.11
C GLU A 173 -13.30 -8.51 -3.03
N PRO A 174 -12.29 -7.77 -2.53
CA PRO A 174 -12.46 -6.86 -1.39
C PRO A 174 -13.58 -5.82 -1.57
N ASN A 175 -13.72 -5.27 -2.78
CA ASN A 175 -14.72 -4.24 -3.08
C ASN A 175 -16.14 -4.82 -3.11
N LYS A 176 -16.36 -5.91 -3.87
CA LYS A 176 -17.66 -6.59 -3.92
C LYS A 176 -18.05 -7.16 -2.57
N ARG A 177 -17.09 -7.73 -1.83
CA ARG A 177 -17.28 -8.18 -0.44
C ARG A 177 -17.76 -7.03 0.45
N ALA A 178 -17.13 -5.86 0.38
CA ALA A 178 -17.55 -4.70 1.16
C ALA A 178 -18.98 -4.25 0.83
N PHE A 179 -19.36 -4.30 -0.45
CA PHE A 179 -20.73 -4.01 -0.88
C PHE A 179 -21.75 -5.04 -0.38
N ILE A 180 -21.49 -6.34 -0.60
CA ILE A 180 -22.36 -7.47 -0.19
C ILE A 180 -22.72 -7.38 1.28
N PHE A 181 -21.74 -7.05 2.13
CA PHE A 181 -21.93 -6.90 3.58
C PHE A 181 -22.19 -5.44 4.01
N GLY A 182 -22.38 -4.54 3.05
CA GLY A 182 -22.68 -3.13 3.25
C GLY A 182 -24.17 -2.89 3.43
N GLN A 183 -24.50 -1.70 3.92
CA GLN A 183 -25.88 -1.34 4.32
C GLN A 183 -26.90 -1.50 3.18
N GLU A 184 -26.55 -1.10 1.95
CA GLU A 184 -27.44 -1.18 0.79
C GLU A 184 -27.83 -2.63 0.45
N ALA A 185 -26.86 -3.51 0.27
CA ALA A 185 -27.12 -4.92 -0.03
C ALA A 185 -27.93 -5.58 1.10
N GLN A 186 -27.65 -5.24 2.36
CA GLN A 186 -28.35 -5.80 3.50
C GLN A 186 -29.80 -5.30 3.60
N PHE A 187 -30.09 -4.03 3.31
CA PHE A 187 -31.47 -3.56 3.20
C PHE A 187 -32.22 -4.28 2.08
N LYS A 188 -31.55 -4.55 0.96
CA LYS A 188 -32.16 -5.31 -0.13
C LYS A 188 -32.47 -6.76 0.25
N LEU A 189 -31.64 -7.39 1.09
CA LEU A 189 -31.94 -8.71 1.65
C LEU A 189 -33.21 -8.70 2.50
N ILE A 190 -33.40 -7.69 3.36
CA ILE A 190 -34.65 -7.53 4.13
C ILE A 190 -35.85 -7.39 3.19
N GLU A 191 -35.74 -6.49 2.21
CA GLU A 191 -36.81 -6.18 1.27
C GLU A 191 -37.26 -7.44 0.52
N ILE A 192 -36.30 -8.24 0.03
CA ILE A 192 -36.56 -9.47 -0.72
C ILE A 192 -37.04 -10.60 0.20
N GLY A 193 -36.54 -10.66 1.44
CA GLY A 193 -36.91 -11.68 2.43
C GLY A 193 -36.44 -13.11 2.10
N SER A 194 -35.68 -13.29 1.01
CA SER A 194 -35.15 -14.57 0.55
C SER A 194 -33.67 -14.43 0.23
N ALA A 195 -32.83 -15.21 0.92
CA ALA A 195 -31.39 -15.23 0.69
C ALA A 195 -31.03 -15.70 -0.73
N VAL A 196 -31.82 -16.61 -1.31
CA VAL A 196 -31.60 -17.11 -2.67
C VAL A 196 -31.87 -16.02 -3.71
N GLU A 197 -33.00 -15.33 -3.59
CA GLU A 197 -33.35 -14.23 -4.51
C GLU A 197 -32.45 -13.01 -4.32
N TRP A 198 -31.98 -12.77 -3.09
CA TRP A 198 -30.98 -11.74 -2.81
C TRP A 198 -29.62 -12.04 -3.46
N VAL A 199 -29.18 -13.30 -3.43
CA VAL A 199 -27.97 -13.74 -4.14
C VAL A 199 -28.12 -13.54 -5.64
N LYS A 200 -29.27 -13.90 -6.24
CA LYS A 200 -29.54 -13.64 -7.66
C LYS A 200 -29.47 -12.14 -7.98
N TRP A 201 -30.10 -11.30 -7.17
CA TRP A 201 -30.06 -9.85 -7.32
C TRP A 201 -28.63 -9.29 -7.25
N LEU A 202 -27.80 -9.77 -6.32
CA LEU A 202 -26.40 -9.36 -6.23
C LEU A 202 -25.62 -9.74 -7.49
N VAL A 203 -25.85 -10.95 -8.01
CA VAL A 203 -25.18 -11.43 -9.21
C VAL A 203 -25.60 -10.64 -10.45
N GLU A 204 -26.88 -10.37 -10.59
CA GLU A 204 -27.41 -9.52 -11.65
C GLU A 204 -26.86 -8.10 -11.56
N LYS A 205 -26.88 -7.48 -10.37
CA LYS A 205 -26.31 -6.15 -10.14
C LYS A 205 -24.87 -6.06 -10.59
N PHE A 206 -24.01 -6.98 -10.14
CA PHE A 206 -22.60 -6.94 -10.52
C PHE A 206 -22.37 -7.24 -12.00
N LYS A 207 -23.17 -8.12 -12.60
CA LYS A 207 -23.11 -8.36 -14.06
C LYS A 207 -23.53 -7.13 -14.85
N THR A 208 -24.59 -6.44 -14.44
CA THR A 208 -25.05 -5.21 -15.08
C THR A 208 -24.01 -4.10 -14.94
N GLU A 209 -23.44 -3.91 -13.75
CA GLU A 209 -22.36 -2.94 -13.52
C GLU A 209 -21.12 -3.25 -14.38
N GLU A 210 -20.76 -4.52 -14.52
CA GLU A 210 -19.65 -4.95 -15.38
C GLU A 210 -19.95 -4.73 -16.86
N GLN A 211 -21.17 -5.02 -17.32
CA GLN A 211 -21.61 -4.75 -18.69
C GLN A 211 -21.62 -3.25 -19.00
N GLU A 212 -22.15 -2.42 -18.11
CA GLU A 212 -22.13 -0.96 -18.24
C GLU A 212 -20.69 -0.44 -18.29
N MET A 213 -19.82 -0.93 -17.41
CA MET A 213 -18.40 -0.55 -17.41
C MET A 213 -17.68 -0.98 -18.69
N ASN A 214 -17.95 -2.18 -19.20
CA ASN A 214 -17.38 -2.68 -20.45
C ASN A 214 -17.88 -1.89 -21.66
N ALA A 215 -19.17 -1.56 -21.71
CA ALA A 215 -19.74 -0.72 -22.77
C ALA A 215 -19.10 0.68 -22.78
N LEU A 216 -18.94 1.30 -21.61
CA LEU A 216 -18.23 2.58 -21.46
C LEU A 216 -16.76 2.48 -21.88
N LEU A 217 -16.10 1.37 -21.58
CA LEU A 217 -14.72 1.12 -21.98
C LEU A 217 -14.60 0.93 -23.50
N GLU A 218 -15.50 0.18 -24.13
CA GLU A 218 -15.54 -0.03 -25.58
C GLU A 218 -15.81 1.29 -26.31
N GLU A 219 -16.78 2.08 -25.85
CA GLU A 219 -17.05 3.42 -26.36
C GLU A 219 -15.77 4.27 -26.30
N GLU A 220 -15.08 4.24 -25.16
CA GLU A 220 -13.86 5.02 -24.98
C GLU A 220 -12.68 4.54 -25.82
N LEU A 221 -12.52 3.23 -26.00
CA LEU A 221 -11.49 2.64 -26.85
C LEU A 221 -11.73 2.96 -28.33
N SER A 222 -12.99 3.05 -28.75
CA SER A 222 -13.38 3.39 -30.12
C SER A 222 -13.35 4.89 -30.41
N ARG A 223 -13.18 5.73 -29.38
CA ARG A 223 -13.21 7.19 -29.51
C ARG A 223 -12.03 7.73 -30.31
N GLU A 224 -12.33 8.47 -31.37
CA GLU A 224 -11.33 9.24 -32.12
C GLU A 224 -10.82 10.42 -31.27
N VAL A 225 -9.50 10.62 -31.28
CA VAL A 225 -8.85 11.71 -30.56
C VAL A 225 -8.37 12.77 -31.53
N GLU A 226 -9.04 13.90 -31.53
CA GLU A 226 -8.51 15.13 -32.11
C GLU A 226 -7.59 15.81 -31.09
N ILE A 227 -6.34 16.06 -31.46
CA ILE A 227 -5.31 16.59 -30.53
C ILE A 227 -5.40 18.13 -30.41
N ASP A 228 -5.82 18.82 -31.47
CA ASP A 228 -5.77 20.28 -31.57
C ASP A 228 -7.13 20.99 -31.43
N SER A 229 -8.20 20.26 -31.10
CA SER A 229 -9.53 20.88 -30.90
C SER A 229 -9.66 21.50 -29.51
N THR A 230 -10.55 22.50 -29.37
CA THR A 230 -10.89 23.06 -28.05
C THR A 230 -11.46 21.98 -27.12
N GLU A 231 -12.15 20.98 -27.69
CA GLU A 231 -12.71 19.84 -26.97
C GLU A 231 -11.64 18.91 -26.41
N ALA A 232 -10.50 18.77 -27.10
CA ALA A 232 -9.33 18.00 -26.70
C ALA A 232 -8.73 18.44 -25.34
N ARG A 233 -8.97 19.71 -24.97
CA ARG A 233 -8.46 20.37 -23.75
C ARG A 233 -9.47 20.38 -22.60
N ILE A 234 -10.65 19.78 -22.77
CA ILE A 234 -11.61 19.62 -21.69
C ILE A 234 -11.11 18.57 -20.70
N ALA A 235 -11.24 18.82 -19.40
CA ALA A 235 -10.90 17.85 -18.36
C ALA A 235 -11.78 16.60 -18.48
N LYS A 236 -11.18 15.41 -18.45
CA LYS A 236 -11.88 14.12 -18.55
C LYS A 236 -11.48 13.14 -17.47
N TRP A 237 -10.19 12.98 -17.23
CA TRP A 237 -9.69 11.98 -16.29
C TRP A 237 -9.23 12.63 -15.00
N GLU A 238 -9.54 11.99 -13.88
CA GLU A 238 -8.99 12.33 -12.58
C GLU A 238 -8.21 11.14 -12.05
N ILE A 239 -6.95 11.39 -11.68
CA ILE A 239 -6.09 10.38 -11.04
C ILE A 239 -5.72 10.90 -9.66
N LYS A 240 -6.09 10.14 -8.63
CA LYS A 240 -5.79 10.48 -7.24
C LYS A 240 -4.74 9.55 -6.67
N ILE A 241 -3.66 10.14 -6.18
CA ILE A 241 -2.46 9.46 -5.72
C ILE A 241 -2.15 9.86 -4.29
N LYS A 242 -1.78 8.89 -3.48
CA LYS A 242 -1.28 9.11 -2.13
C LYS A 242 0.25 9.22 -2.14
N ILE A 243 0.76 10.27 -1.51
CA ILE A 243 2.18 10.54 -1.31
C ILE A 243 2.42 10.70 0.20
N ASN A 244 3.48 10.10 0.70
CA ASN A 244 3.93 10.25 2.09
C ASN A 244 5.18 11.12 2.12
N SER A 245 5.29 11.97 3.14
CA SER A 245 6.48 12.76 3.42
C SER A 245 7.19 12.24 4.66
N ALA A 246 8.50 12.02 4.56
CA ALA A 246 9.32 11.76 5.74
C ALA A 246 9.65 13.08 6.47
N MET A 247 9.92 14.14 5.70
CA MET A 247 10.54 15.37 6.23
C MET A 247 9.58 16.55 6.41
N HIS A 248 8.36 16.51 5.87
CA HIS A 248 7.46 17.67 5.93
C HIS A 248 6.17 17.38 6.69
N SER A 249 5.69 18.38 7.43
CA SER A 249 4.33 18.45 7.95
C SER A 249 3.44 19.25 7.01
N ILE A 250 2.26 18.72 6.71
CA ILE A 250 1.32 19.25 5.71
C ILE A 250 0.13 19.89 6.43
N ARG A 251 -0.18 21.15 6.08
CA ARG A 251 -1.29 21.94 6.63
C ARG A 251 -2.31 22.28 5.54
N THR A 252 -3.60 22.18 5.86
CA THR A 252 -4.69 22.35 4.89
C THR A 252 -4.73 23.74 4.22
N ASN A 253 -4.46 24.81 4.97
CA ASN A 253 -4.57 26.18 4.45
C ASN A 253 -3.63 26.45 3.27
N VAL A 254 -2.39 25.96 3.35
CA VAL A 254 -1.38 26.09 2.30
C VAL A 254 -1.82 25.39 1.00
N LEU A 255 -2.47 24.23 1.14
CA LEU A 255 -2.98 23.48 -0.01
C LEU A 255 -4.17 24.16 -0.68
N LYS A 256 -5.05 24.80 0.11
CA LYS A 256 -6.21 25.52 -0.41
C LYS A 256 -5.75 26.69 -1.30
N GLU A 257 -4.84 27.52 -0.80
CA GLU A 257 -4.29 28.66 -1.56
C GLU A 257 -3.61 28.19 -2.85
N TYR A 258 -2.89 27.07 -2.79
CA TYR A 258 -2.27 26.46 -3.96
C TYR A 258 -3.28 25.99 -5.01
N ASN A 259 -4.34 25.30 -4.59
CA ASN A 259 -5.35 24.74 -5.49
C ASN A 259 -6.13 25.81 -6.26
N GLU A 260 -6.28 27.01 -5.70
CA GLU A 260 -6.91 28.16 -6.38
C GLU A 260 -6.08 28.65 -7.58
N LYS A 261 -4.75 28.46 -7.55
CA LYS A 261 -3.82 28.95 -8.58
C LYS A 261 -3.43 27.89 -9.61
N PHE A 262 -3.48 26.60 -9.25
CA PHE A 262 -2.95 25.52 -10.09
C PHE A 262 -3.95 24.35 -10.23
N PRO A 263 -4.92 24.43 -11.15
CA PRO A 263 -6.03 23.48 -11.24
C PRO A 263 -5.66 22.09 -11.77
N MET A 264 -4.54 21.97 -12.50
CA MET A 264 -4.09 20.68 -13.07
C MET A 264 -3.63 19.69 -12.00
N PHE A 265 -2.96 20.19 -10.96
CA PHE A 265 -2.46 19.41 -9.84
C PHE A 265 -3.12 19.94 -8.58
N ARG A 266 -4.17 19.28 -8.09
CA ARG A 266 -4.82 19.65 -6.83
C ARG A 266 -4.23 18.85 -5.69
N LEU A 267 -3.96 19.50 -4.57
CA LEU A 267 -3.38 18.91 -3.38
C LEU A 267 -4.38 18.88 -2.24
N ASN A 268 -4.52 17.73 -1.60
CA ASN A 268 -5.37 17.57 -0.42
C ASN A 268 -4.57 16.90 0.70
N LYS A 269 -4.92 17.21 1.95
CA LYS A 269 -4.34 16.53 3.10
C LYS A 269 -4.90 15.10 3.17
N GLY A 270 -4.03 14.12 3.43
CA GLY A 270 -4.44 12.74 3.68
C GLY A 270 -4.85 12.50 5.14
N ALA A 271 -4.84 11.22 5.55
CA ALA A 271 -5.28 10.81 6.88
C ALA A 271 -4.45 11.39 8.05
N ASN A 272 -3.20 11.79 7.80
CA ASN A 272 -2.31 12.36 8.80
C ASN A 272 -1.50 13.55 8.24
N ASN A 273 -0.77 14.26 9.09
CA ASN A 273 0.03 15.43 8.73
C ASN A 273 1.25 15.12 7.84
N LYS A 274 1.54 13.84 7.56
CA LYS A 274 2.63 13.39 6.69
C LYS A 274 2.12 12.84 5.36
N THR A 275 0.81 12.82 5.13
CA THR A 275 0.21 12.28 3.91
C THR A 275 -0.36 13.41 3.06
N LEU A 276 0.05 13.45 1.80
CA LEU A 276 -0.47 14.33 0.76
C LEU A 276 -1.26 13.49 -0.26
N LEU A 277 -2.40 13.98 -0.70
CA LEU A 277 -3.18 13.41 -1.80
C LEU A 277 -3.02 14.34 -3.00
N LEU A 278 -2.35 13.87 -4.04
CA LEU A 278 -2.23 14.56 -5.31
C LEU A 278 -3.35 14.09 -6.23
N THR A 279 -4.15 15.04 -6.71
CA THR A 279 -5.18 14.84 -7.71
C THR A 279 -4.70 15.48 -9.01
N LEU A 280 -4.44 14.65 -10.01
CA LEU A 280 -4.06 15.04 -11.36
C LEU A 280 -5.29 15.01 -12.27
N THR A 281 -5.56 16.12 -12.93
CA THR A 281 -6.59 16.21 -13.96
C THR A 281 -5.95 16.08 -15.34
N LEU A 282 -6.42 15.12 -16.15
CA LEU A 282 -6.00 14.96 -17.54
C LEU A 282 -7.13 15.35 -18.50
N PHE A 283 -6.73 15.83 -19.67
CA PHE A 283 -7.67 16.28 -20.69
C PHE A 283 -8.19 15.13 -21.57
N LYS A 284 -9.27 15.41 -22.30
CA LYS A 284 -9.99 14.47 -23.18
C LYS A 284 -9.11 13.91 -24.31
N HIS A 285 -8.03 14.58 -24.72
CA HIS A 285 -7.11 14.01 -25.71
C HIS A 285 -6.29 12.82 -25.19
N VAL A 286 -6.22 12.60 -23.87
CA VAL A 286 -5.57 11.39 -23.35
C VAL A 286 -6.51 10.21 -23.55
N GLN A 287 -6.09 9.23 -24.34
CA GLN A 287 -6.83 7.97 -24.53
C GLN A 287 -6.76 7.11 -23.26
N VAL A 288 -7.80 6.30 -23.01
CA VAL A 288 -7.91 5.44 -21.82
C VAL A 288 -6.70 4.50 -21.66
N ASN A 289 -6.19 3.94 -22.75
CA ASN A 289 -4.99 3.08 -22.78
C ASN A 289 -3.71 3.82 -22.32
N ALA A 290 -3.67 5.14 -22.45
CA ALA A 290 -2.55 5.98 -22.08
C ALA A 290 -2.72 6.63 -20.70
N VAL A 291 -3.92 6.62 -20.10
CA VAL A 291 -4.22 7.26 -18.80
C VAL A 291 -3.26 6.78 -17.72
N TRP A 292 -2.99 5.47 -17.65
CA TRP A 292 -2.07 4.92 -16.65
C TRP A 292 -0.65 5.45 -16.83
N HIS A 293 -0.08 5.31 -18.03
CA HIS A 293 1.29 5.73 -18.32
C HIS A 293 1.48 7.23 -18.17
N PHE A 294 0.55 8.02 -18.72
CA PHE A 294 0.57 9.47 -18.66
C PHE A 294 0.38 9.97 -17.22
N GLY A 295 -0.59 9.39 -16.50
CA GLY A 295 -0.82 9.67 -15.10
C GLY A 295 0.41 9.38 -14.24
N PHE A 296 1.03 8.23 -14.46
CA PHE A 296 2.24 7.81 -13.73
C PHE A 296 3.42 8.75 -13.99
N ILE A 297 3.72 9.08 -15.26
CA ILE A 297 4.86 9.95 -15.58
C ILE A 297 4.66 11.37 -15.07
N MET A 298 3.47 11.96 -15.26
CA MET A 298 3.18 13.32 -14.79
C MET A 298 3.25 13.41 -13.26
N SER A 299 2.77 12.38 -12.57
CA SER A 299 2.87 12.31 -11.12
C SER A 299 4.32 12.17 -10.65
N ARG A 300 5.16 11.40 -11.36
CA ARG A 300 6.61 11.32 -11.10
C ARG A 300 7.33 12.62 -11.32
N ILE A 301 7.02 13.34 -12.39
CA ILE A 301 7.57 14.67 -12.65
C ILE A 301 7.19 15.61 -11.50
N TYR A 302 5.90 15.68 -11.14
CA TYR A 302 5.43 16.56 -10.08
C TYR A 302 6.03 16.23 -8.72
N VAL A 303 6.05 14.95 -8.32
CA VAL A 303 6.68 14.51 -7.05
C VAL A 303 8.17 14.82 -7.05
N THR A 304 8.87 14.68 -8.17
CA THR A 304 10.29 15.04 -8.28
C THR A 304 10.50 16.53 -8.12
N ALA A 305 9.68 17.34 -8.79
CA ALA A 305 9.69 18.79 -8.63
C ALA A 305 9.43 19.20 -7.18
N LEU A 306 8.50 18.52 -6.50
CA LEU A 306 8.20 18.76 -5.09
C LEU A 306 9.41 18.45 -4.21
N ASN A 307 10.10 17.32 -4.43
CA ASN A 307 11.31 16.96 -3.70
C ASN A 307 12.47 17.94 -3.95
N ILE A 308 12.60 18.46 -5.17
CA ILE A 308 13.63 19.44 -5.53
C ILE A 308 13.34 20.79 -4.86
N ALA A 309 12.11 21.29 -4.99
CA ALA A 309 11.72 22.60 -4.48
C ALA A 309 11.70 22.70 -2.95
N THR A 310 11.34 21.60 -2.28
CA THR A 310 11.26 21.55 -0.80
C THR A 310 12.54 21.02 -0.15
N ASN A 311 13.48 20.50 -0.95
CA ASN A 311 14.55 19.63 -0.47
C ASN A 311 14.06 18.44 0.40
N GLY A 312 12.80 18.04 0.25
CA GLY A 312 12.15 17.02 1.09
C GLY A 312 12.36 15.60 0.60
N VAL A 313 11.65 14.67 1.25
CA VAL A 313 11.49 13.28 0.82
C VAL A 313 10.01 12.96 0.77
N PHE A 314 9.45 12.98 -0.43
CA PHE A 314 8.05 12.70 -0.77
C PHE A 314 7.98 11.53 -1.74
N TRP A 315 7.23 10.47 -1.42
CA TRP A 315 7.05 9.30 -2.31
C TRP A 315 5.77 8.50 -2.02
N TRP A 316 5.35 7.63 -2.96
CA TRP A 316 4.12 6.81 -2.84
C TRP A 316 4.13 5.85 -1.64
N HIS A 317 5.28 5.27 -1.33
CA HIS A 317 5.45 4.28 -0.28
C HIS A 317 6.50 4.74 0.73
N ALA A 318 6.26 4.46 2.02
CA ALA A 318 7.26 4.56 3.06
C ALA A 318 7.82 3.16 3.35
N PRO A 319 9.13 3.01 3.66
CA PRO A 319 9.65 1.71 4.06
C PRO A 319 9.06 1.29 5.41
N VAL A 320 8.84 -0.02 5.59
CA VAL A 320 8.14 -0.59 6.75
C VAL A 320 9.13 -1.02 7.85
N ASP A 321 10.23 -1.67 7.48
CA ASP A 321 11.20 -2.26 8.41
C ASP A 321 12.49 -1.42 8.52
N LEU A 322 12.42 -0.33 9.28
CA LEU A 322 13.42 0.73 9.20
C LEU A 322 14.59 0.66 10.20
N ASP A 323 14.60 -0.22 11.21
CA ASP A 323 15.63 -0.08 12.25
C ASP A 323 16.17 -1.36 12.89
N LYS A 324 15.49 -2.49 12.77
CA LYS A 324 15.92 -3.75 13.39
C LYS A 324 15.53 -4.97 12.57
N VAL A 325 16.42 -5.96 12.54
CA VAL A 325 16.20 -7.31 11.96
C VAL A 325 16.04 -8.38 13.05
N TYR A 326 16.09 -7.99 14.32
CA TYR A 326 16.18 -8.88 15.46
C TYR A 326 15.16 -8.50 16.53
N GLU A 327 14.75 -9.49 17.33
CA GLU A 327 13.85 -9.29 18.46
C GLU A 327 14.62 -8.92 19.75
N SER A 328 15.77 -9.56 19.99
CA SER A 328 16.68 -9.18 21.06
C SER A 328 18.13 -9.48 20.71
N ILE A 329 19.05 -8.62 21.13
CA ILE A 329 20.47 -8.92 21.22
C ILE A 329 20.82 -8.96 22.70
N ARG A 330 21.54 -10.00 23.12
CA ARG A 330 22.02 -10.13 24.50
C ARG A 330 23.53 -10.24 24.46
N ASP A 331 24.19 -9.38 25.21
CA ASP A 331 25.60 -9.55 25.53
C ASP A 331 25.71 -10.71 26.53
N LEU A 332 26.41 -11.77 26.13
CA LEU A 332 26.56 -12.98 26.93
C LEU A 332 27.56 -12.79 28.08
N GLU A 333 28.48 -11.84 27.97
CA GLU A 333 29.49 -11.55 29.00
C GLU A 333 28.86 -10.73 30.13
N SER A 334 28.24 -9.59 29.78
CA SER A 334 27.55 -8.75 30.77
C SER A 334 26.14 -9.24 31.14
N LYS A 335 25.62 -10.24 30.41
CA LYS A 335 24.25 -10.77 30.48
C LYS A 335 23.14 -9.74 30.24
N LYS A 336 23.48 -8.54 29.73
CA LYS A 336 22.55 -7.44 29.47
C LYS A 336 21.94 -7.51 28.08
N LYS A 337 20.75 -6.95 27.94
CA LYS A 337 20.13 -6.71 26.62
C LYS A 337 20.85 -5.51 25.97
N VAL A 338 21.23 -5.69 24.72
CA VAL A 338 21.84 -4.65 23.88
C VAL A 338 20.86 -4.28 22.80
N GLU A 339 20.83 -3.00 22.46
CA GLU A 339 20.05 -2.47 21.35
C GLU A 339 21.02 -1.97 20.28
N ALA A 340 21.04 -2.66 19.13
CA ALA A 340 21.78 -2.27 17.95
C ALA A 340 20.80 -1.77 16.88
N ILE A 341 20.48 -0.47 16.89
CA ILE A 341 19.62 0.11 15.86
C ILE A 341 20.45 0.45 14.63
N LEU A 342 19.99 -0.01 13.46
CA LEU A 342 20.46 0.57 12.20
C LEU A 342 19.64 1.83 11.94
N VAL A 343 20.29 2.99 11.84
CA VAL A 343 19.60 4.23 11.51
C VAL A 343 19.25 4.22 10.01
N THR A 344 18.15 3.56 9.63
CA THR A 344 17.55 3.71 8.29
C THR A 344 16.26 4.55 8.33
N LYS A 345 15.71 4.77 9.53
CA LYS A 345 14.63 5.73 9.77
C LYS A 345 15.09 7.15 9.39
N LEU A 346 14.40 7.76 8.42
CA LEU A 346 14.39 9.21 8.19
C LEU A 346 13.61 9.94 9.31
N ASN A 347 13.72 9.51 10.57
CA ASN A 347 13.02 10.12 11.69
C ASN A 347 13.93 11.15 12.33
N TRP A 348 13.78 12.38 11.88
CA TRP A 348 14.52 13.53 12.36
C TRP A 348 13.54 14.50 13.03
N PRO A 349 13.35 14.41 14.37
CA PRO A 349 12.44 15.29 15.11
C PRO A 349 12.77 16.77 14.94
N GLU A 350 14.05 17.09 14.73
CA GLU A 350 14.59 18.45 14.59
C GLU A 350 14.47 19.01 13.17
N SER A 351 14.04 18.21 12.17
CA SER A 351 13.97 18.64 10.75
C SER A 351 12.60 18.47 10.10
N THR A 352 11.53 18.23 10.86
CA THR A 352 10.18 18.28 10.27
C THR A 352 9.83 19.73 9.89
N GLN A 353 10.08 20.07 8.64
CA GLN A 353 9.74 21.39 8.10
C GLN A 353 8.24 21.46 7.82
N THR A 354 7.64 22.63 8.02
CA THR A 354 6.26 22.84 7.55
C THR A 354 6.32 23.09 6.05
N LEU A 355 5.54 22.36 5.25
CA LEU A 355 5.40 22.64 3.82
C LEU A 355 4.75 24.01 3.64
N ARG A 356 5.44 24.95 2.98
CA ARG A 356 4.99 26.32 2.79
C ARG A 356 4.42 26.54 1.38
N PHE A 357 3.72 27.66 1.21
CA PHE A 357 3.14 28.01 -0.08
C PHE A 357 4.22 28.31 -1.13
N GLU A 358 5.31 28.96 -0.73
CA GLU A 358 6.45 29.27 -1.58
C GLU A 358 7.09 28.00 -2.14
N ASP A 359 7.22 26.94 -1.32
CA ASP A 359 7.77 25.66 -1.75
C ASP A 359 6.90 25.02 -2.84
N LEU A 360 5.58 25.19 -2.77
CA LEU A 360 4.64 24.70 -3.78
C LEU A 360 4.67 25.55 -5.07
N VAL A 361 4.90 26.86 -4.97
CA VAL A 361 5.12 27.71 -6.15
C VAL A 361 6.41 27.30 -6.87
N LEU A 362 7.50 27.08 -6.12
CA LEU A 362 8.76 26.56 -6.66
C LEU A 362 8.58 25.14 -7.23
N THR A 363 7.72 24.32 -6.63
CA THR A 363 7.37 23.00 -7.18
C THR A 363 6.79 23.13 -8.58
N ASN A 364 5.87 24.06 -8.83
CA ASN A 364 5.34 24.27 -10.18
C ASN A 364 6.38 24.82 -11.16
N LEU A 365 7.25 25.72 -10.69
CA LEU A 365 8.36 26.22 -11.50
C LEU A 365 9.24 25.07 -12.00
N VAL A 366 9.70 24.23 -11.07
CA VAL A 366 10.52 23.06 -11.39
C VAL A 366 9.75 22.06 -12.25
N ASN A 367 8.47 21.80 -11.94
CA ASN A 367 7.62 20.91 -12.73
C ASN A 367 7.57 21.35 -14.20
N ASN A 368 7.33 22.63 -14.46
CA ASN A 368 7.29 23.18 -15.82
C ASN A 368 8.65 23.02 -16.53
N PHE A 369 9.76 23.27 -15.82
CA PHE A 369 11.09 23.07 -16.37
C PHE A 369 11.37 21.60 -16.73
N ILE A 370 10.99 20.66 -15.86
CA ILE A 370 11.13 19.22 -16.12
C ILE A 370 10.30 18.80 -17.34
N VAL A 371 9.06 19.27 -17.45
CA VAL A 371 8.18 18.99 -18.60
C VAL A 371 8.81 19.51 -19.90
N LYS A 372 9.39 20.73 -19.92
CA LYS A 372 10.12 21.26 -21.08
C LYS A 372 11.32 20.40 -21.49
N CYS A 373 11.96 19.76 -20.51
CA CYS A 373 13.11 18.88 -20.72
C CYS A 373 12.71 17.47 -21.16
N TYR A 374 11.45 17.06 -20.98
CA TYR A 374 10.99 15.70 -21.26
C TYR A 374 11.34 15.25 -22.70
N ASN A 375 11.75 14.00 -22.86
CA ASN A 375 12.27 13.42 -24.11
C ASN A 375 13.52 14.12 -24.71
N LYS A 376 14.23 14.96 -23.95
CA LYS A 376 15.52 15.58 -24.35
C LYS A 376 16.65 15.09 -23.44
N PRO A 377 17.92 15.19 -23.87
CA PRO A 377 19.07 14.87 -23.01
C PRO A 377 19.11 15.67 -21.68
N ALA A 378 18.48 16.84 -21.64
CA ALA A 378 18.33 17.64 -20.43
C ALA A 378 17.42 16.98 -19.36
N PHE A 379 16.67 15.92 -19.70
CA PHE A 379 15.84 15.16 -18.75
C PHE A 379 16.64 14.19 -17.88
N ILE A 380 17.82 13.75 -18.33
CA ILE A 380 18.62 12.71 -17.67
C ILE A 380 18.87 13.00 -16.18
N PRO A 381 19.23 14.22 -15.75
CA PRO A 381 19.41 14.52 -14.33
C PRO A 381 18.15 14.29 -13.49
N PHE A 382 16.99 14.63 -14.03
CA PHE A 382 15.70 14.42 -13.35
C PHE A 382 15.32 12.95 -13.30
N GLN A 383 15.62 12.19 -14.36
CA GLN A 383 15.43 10.74 -14.38
C GLN A 383 16.31 10.04 -13.32
N ASN A 384 17.58 10.44 -13.20
CA ASN A 384 18.49 9.93 -12.16
C ASN A 384 17.97 10.29 -10.76
N TYR A 385 17.50 11.52 -10.56
CA TYR A 385 16.88 11.95 -9.31
C TYR A 385 15.64 11.10 -8.98
N MET A 386 14.74 10.88 -9.95
CA MET A 386 13.56 10.02 -9.80
C MET A 386 13.92 8.57 -9.43
N HIS A 387 14.99 8.04 -10.02
CA HIS A 387 15.47 6.71 -9.76
C HIS A 387 15.96 6.58 -8.31
N VAL A 388 16.75 7.54 -7.85
CA VAL A 388 17.23 7.59 -6.46
C VAL A 388 16.07 7.73 -5.47
N MET A 389 15.05 8.54 -5.75
CA MET A 389 13.87 8.63 -4.89
C MET A 389 13.13 7.28 -4.77
N SER A 390 13.12 6.48 -5.84
CA SER A 390 12.54 5.13 -5.84
C SER A 390 13.35 4.19 -4.96
N MET A 391 14.68 4.23 -5.07
CA MET A 391 15.60 3.46 -4.22
C MET A 391 15.46 3.87 -2.76
N MET A 392 15.39 5.16 -2.46
CA MET A 392 15.26 5.68 -1.10
C MET A 392 13.97 5.19 -0.43
N ALA A 393 12.87 5.12 -1.19
CA ALA A 393 11.60 4.59 -0.69
C ALA A 393 11.57 3.07 -0.50
N LYS A 394 12.58 2.35 -1.03
CA LYS A 394 12.78 0.91 -0.87
C LYS A 394 14.02 0.60 -0.02
N ASN A 395 14.65 1.62 0.55
CA ASN A 395 15.83 1.46 1.40
C ASN A 395 15.38 1.13 2.82
N ASP A 396 15.67 -0.09 3.24
CA ASP A 396 15.33 -0.60 4.56
C ASP A 396 16.47 -1.49 5.09
N VAL A 397 16.29 -2.14 6.24
CA VAL A 397 17.33 -2.99 6.84
C VAL A 397 17.68 -4.22 6.00
N HIS A 398 16.78 -4.65 5.10
CA HIS A 398 16.98 -5.81 4.24
C HIS A 398 17.59 -5.42 2.88
N LEU A 399 17.30 -4.22 2.40
CA LEU A 399 17.72 -3.74 1.09
C LEU A 399 18.37 -2.37 1.19
N ARG A 400 19.70 -2.36 1.14
CA ARG A 400 20.54 -1.18 1.36
C ARG A 400 21.09 -0.63 0.05
N PHE A 401 20.56 0.54 -0.35
CA PHE A 401 20.94 1.24 -1.57
C PHE A 401 21.81 2.47 -1.34
N GLU A 402 22.26 2.76 -0.11
CA GLU A 402 22.94 4.03 0.16
C GLU A 402 24.17 4.30 -0.72
N PRO A 403 25.08 3.33 -0.96
CA PRO A 403 26.22 3.55 -1.86
C PRO A 403 25.78 3.86 -3.30
N GLU A 404 24.81 3.11 -3.82
CA GLU A 404 24.34 3.30 -5.21
C GLU A 404 23.56 4.60 -5.38
N MET A 405 22.69 4.94 -4.43
CA MET A 405 22.00 6.23 -4.41
C MET A 405 22.98 7.39 -4.39
N PHE A 406 24.00 7.32 -3.52
CA PHE A 406 25.04 8.34 -3.43
C PHE A 406 25.82 8.46 -4.75
N ARG A 407 26.16 7.32 -5.38
CA ARG A 407 26.90 7.27 -6.64
C ARG A 407 26.15 7.94 -7.77
N ILE A 408 24.88 7.58 -7.95
CA ILE A 408 24.02 8.16 -8.99
C ILE A 408 23.88 9.67 -8.78
N LEU A 409 23.60 10.12 -7.56
CA LEU A 409 23.44 11.54 -7.26
C LEU A 409 24.75 12.32 -7.45
N PHE A 410 25.88 11.77 -6.99
CA PHE A 410 27.18 12.42 -7.10
C PHE A 410 27.63 12.59 -8.56
N ILE A 411 27.55 11.52 -9.35
CA ILE A 411 27.86 11.57 -10.79
C ILE A 411 26.96 12.58 -11.48
N THR A 412 25.64 12.53 -11.19
CA THR A 412 24.68 13.47 -11.78
C THR A 412 24.99 14.91 -11.39
N TYR A 413 25.35 15.17 -10.14
CA TYR A 413 25.74 16.51 -9.68
C TYR A 413 26.97 17.01 -10.44
N LYS A 414 28.03 16.21 -10.49
CA LYS A 414 29.27 16.53 -11.22
C LYS A 414 29.02 16.81 -12.69
N ASP A 415 28.24 15.96 -13.36
CA ASP A 415 27.92 16.09 -14.78
C ASP A 415 27.11 17.35 -15.07
N VAL A 416 26.12 17.65 -14.23
CA VAL A 416 25.25 18.81 -14.38
C VAL A 416 26.02 20.11 -14.13
N ILE A 417 26.84 20.19 -13.07
CA ILE A 417 27.71 21.35 -12.85
C ILE A 417 28.66 21.54 -14.03
N SER A 418 29.36 20.48 -14.44
CA SER A 418 30.35 20.55 -15.53
C SER A 418 29.71 21.01 -16.83
N LYS A 419 28.53 20.48 -17.16
CA LYS A 419 27.79 20.84 -18.38
C LYS A 419 27.30 22.29 -18.36
N TYR A 420 26.59 22.69 -17.31
CA TYR A 420 25.91 23.99 -17.29
C TYR A 420 26.85 25.14 -16.90
N GLN A 421 27.99 24.86 -16.28
CA GLN A 421 29.05 25.85 -16.04
C GLN A 421 30.16 25.79 -17.10
N LYS A 422 29.98 24.97 -18.15
CA LYS A 422 30.89 24.84 -19.29
C LYS A 422 32.34 24.54 -18.88
N LEU A 423 32.49 23.67 -17.87
CA LEU A 423 33.79 23.33 -17.31
C LEU A 423 34.61 22.48 -18.30
N LYS A 424 35.90 22.77 -18.38
CA LYS A 424 36.88 21.96 -19.11
C LYS A 424 37.32 20.78 -18.25
N GLN A 425 37.89 19.77 -18.91
CA GLN A 425 38.44 18.61 -18.22
C GLN A 425 39.51 19.03 -17.19
N GLY A 426 39.34 18.61 -15.93
CA GLY A 426 40.25 18.93 -14.84
C GLY A 426 39.95 20.25 -14.11
N GLU A 427 38.96 21.03 -14.54
CA GLU A 427 38.50 22.19 -13.77
C GLU A 427 37.77 21.77 -12.49
N ASP A 428 37.91 22.59 -11.46
CA ASP A 428 37.40 22.31 -10.12
C ASP A 428 35.89 22.51 -10.03
N TYR A 429 35.15 21.45 -10.36
CA TYR A 429 33.69 21.42 -10.26
C TYR A 429 33.20 21.60 -8.81
N GLY A 430 34.02 21.31 -7.79
CA GLY A 430 33.64 21.45 -6.39
C GLY A 430 33.59 22.91 -5.97
N ASN A 431 34.64 23.68 -6.30
CA ASN A 431 34.64 25.12 -6.03
C ASN A 431 33.56 25.86 -6.83
N VAL A 432 33.41 25.53 -8.11
CA VAL A 432 32.34 26.11 -8.95
C VAL A 432 30.98 25.74 -8.39
N GLY A 433 30.75 24.46 -8.09
CA GLY A 433 29.49 23.98 -7.54
C GLY A 433 29.12 24.65 -6.21
N PHE A 434 30.09 24.87 -5.33
CA PHE A 434 29.85 25.61 -4.09
C PHE A 434 29.45 27.06 -4.36
N HIS A 435 30.14 27.78 -5.25
CA HIS A 435 29.78 29.17 -5.58
C HIS A 435 28.36 29.30 -6.13
N GLN A 436 27.88 28.30 -6.87
CA GLN A 436 26.50 28.27 -7.38
C GLN A 436 25.46 28.06 -6.28
N LEU A 437 25.86 27.50 -5.14
CA LEU A 437 25.01 27.14 -4.00
C LEU A 437 25.34 27.98 -2.77
N ASP A 438 26.21 28.98 -2.90
CA ASP A 438 26.63 29.85 -1.80
C ASP A 438 25.41 30.47 -1.12
N GLY A 439 25.43 30.69 0.19
CA GLY A 439 24.25 31.18 0.94
C GLY A 439 23.06 30.22 1.07
N MET A 440 23.02 29.08 0.37
CA MET A 440 22.03 28.00 0.59
C MET A 440 22.60 26.79 1.33
N LEU A 441 23.93 26.68 1.39
CA LEU A 441 24.65 25.66 2.15
C LEU A 441 25.10 26.23 3.48
N THR A 442 25.00 25.44 4.55
CA THR A 442 25.34 25.87 5.91
C THR A 442 26.79 25.62 6.29
N ASN A 443 27.51 24.75 5.58
CA ASN A 443 28.86 24.34 5.94
C ASN A 443 29.68 23.92 4.71
N ARG A 444 30.74 24.69 4.41
CA ARG A 444 31.68 24.41 3.33
C ARG A 444 32.50 23.14 3.55
N GLU A 445 33.02 22.95 4.76
CA GLU A 445 33.85 21.77 5.09
C GLU A 445 33.06 20.47 4.90
N TYR A 446 31.78 20.47 5.31
CA TYR A 446 30.91 19.32 5.10
C TYR A 446 30.63 19.07 3.61
N TYR A 447 30.43 20.13 2.83
CA TYR A 447 30.30 20.03 1.37
C TYR A 447 31.55 19.40 0.73
N ASP A 448 32.75 19.90 1.05
CA ASP A 448 34.02 19.37 0.52
C ASP A 448 34.23 17.91 0.93
N GLN A 449 33.85 17.56 2.17
CA GLN A 449 33.91 16.19 2.65
C GLN A 449 33.00 15.24 1.85
N ILE A 450 31.77 15.68 1.55
CA ILE A 450 30.82 14.90 0.74
C ILE A 450 31.36 14.70 -0.68
N LEU A 451 31.91 15.74 -1.32
CA LEU A 451 32.50 15.59 -2.64
C LEU A 451 33.71 14.66 -2.65
N LYS A 452 34.55 14.72 -1.61
CA LYS A 452 35.68 13.81 -1.44
C LYS A 452 35.21 12.35 -1.36
N TYR A 453 34.14 12.05 -0.63
CA TYR A 453 33.58 10.69 -0.61
C TYR A 453 33.11 10.24 -1.99
N GLY A 454 32.53 11.14 -2.77
CA GLY A 454 32.12 10.87 -4.15
C GLY A 454 33.30 10.47 -5.03
N GLU A 455 34.38 11.25 -5.01
CA GLU A 455 35.59 10.98 -5.80
C GLU A 455 36.26 9.66 -5.40
N LEU A 456 36.40 9.40 -4.09
CA LEU A 456 36.95 8.14 -3.59
C LEU A 456 36.13 6.93 -4.03
N MET A 457 34.80 7.06 -4.04
CA MET A 457 33.90 5.99 -4.45
C MET A 457 33.92 5.74 -5.95
N ILE A 458 33.99 6.77 -6.80
CA ILE A 458 34.15 6.57 -8.26
C ILE A 458 35.48 5.89 -8.58
N CYS A 459 36.54 6.23 -7.85
CA CYS A 459 37.87 5.65 -8.05
C CYS A 459 38.03 4.25 -7.45
N ASN A 460 36.99 3.67 -6.82
CA ASN A 460 37.08 2.42 -6.05
C ASN A 460 38.25 2.41 -5.06
N SER A 461 38.51 3.56 -4.40
CA SER A 461 39.67 3.72 -3.52
C SER A 461 39.48 3.00 -2.19
N GLU A 462 40.54 2.30 -1.74
CA GLU A 462 40.61 1.68 -0.40
C GLU A 462 40.62 2.74 0.73
N GLU A 463 40.86 4.02 0.41
CA GLU A 463 40.79 5.12 1.38
C GLU A 463 39.36 5.46 1.83
N LEU A 464 38.33 4.86 1.24
CA LEU A 464 36.96 4.99 1.73
C LEU A 464 36.78 4.15 3.01
N VAL A 465 37.27 4.68 4.13
CA VAL A 465 37.32 3.98 5.43
C VAL A 465 35.93 3.76 6.04
N LYS A 466 34.91 4.53 5.63
CA LYS A 466 33.55 4.43 6.18
C LYS A 466 32.49 4.09 5.14
N PRO A 467 31.46 3.29 5.49
CA PRO A 467 30.33 3.05 4.62
C PRO A 467 29.47 4.32 4.45
N ILE A 468 29.00 4.55 3.23
CA ILE A 468 28.04 5.62 2.92
C ILE A 468 26.72 5.35 3.68
N ARG A 469 26.20 6.39 4.36
CA ARG A 469 24.92 6.35 5.08
C ARG A 469 23.92 7.29 4.41
N LEU A 470 22.67 7.22 4.84
CA LEU A 470 21.60 8.10 4.33
C LEU A 470 21.91 9.59 4.54
N THR A 471 22.71 9.95 5.55
CA THR A 471 23.17 11.33 5.78
C THR A 471 23.97 11.88 4.61
N GLU A 472 24.91 11.09 4.06
CA GLU A 472 25.69 11.47 2.89
C GLU A 472 24.82 11.50 1.62
N VAL A 473 23.89 10.54 1.47
CA VAL A 473 22.92 10.52 0.35
C VAL A 473 22.06 11.79 0.34
N LEU A 474 21.54 12.20 1.50
CA LEU A 474 20.70 13.40 1.62
C LEU A 474 21.48 14.68 1.32
N ALA A 475 22.75 14.76 1.76
CA ALA A 475 23.59 15.91 1.48
C ALA A 475 23.80 16.09 -0.03
N ILE A 476 24.22 15.04 -0.74
CA ILE A 476 24.42 15.15 -2.19
C ILE A 476 23.09 15.32 -2.95
N LYS A 477 21.99 14.74 -2.46
CA LYS A 477 20.63 14.99 -2.97
C LYS A 477 20.26 16.46 -2.87
N GLN A 478 20.57 17.11 -1.75
CA GLN A 478 20.32 18.52 -1.54
C GLN A 478 21.14 19.38 -2.50
N TYR A 479 22.43 19.09 -2.67
CA TYR A 479 23.29 19.86 -3.57
C TYR A 479 22.79 19.79 -5.02
N LEU A 480 22.44 18.58 -5.47
CA LEU A 480 21.83 18.38 -6.79
C LEU A 480 20.46 19.08 -6.89
N GLY A 481 19.59 18.91 -5.89
CA GLY A 481 18.27 19.53 -5.88
C GLY A 481 18.32 21.05 -5.99
N LEU A 482 19.12 21.70 -5.15
CA LEU A 482 19.29 23.17 -5.18
C LEU A 482 19.85 23.66 -6.53
N TYR A 483 20.79 22.92 -7.12
CA TYR A 483 21.32 23.31 -8.43
C TYR A 483 20.29 23.12 -9.54
N LEU A 484 19.52 22.02 -9.53
CA LEU A 484 18.42 21.81 -10.48
C LEU A 484 17.32 22.87 -10.34
N LEU A 485 17.03 23.32 -9.12
CA LEU A 485 16.14 24.47 -8.87
C LEU A 485 16.72 25.75 -9.47
N THR A 486 18.03 25.97 -9.35
CA THR A 486 18.73 27.11 -9.96
C THR A 486 18.53 27.11 -11.47
N LEU A 487 18.71 25.95 -12.13
CA LEU A 487 18.46 25.82 -13.57
C LEU A 487 17.01 26.16 -13.96
N ALA A 488 16.03 25.74 -13.16
CA ALA A 488 14.62 26.09 -13.41
C ALA A 488 14.35 27.60 -13.29
N VAL A 489 15.04 28.28 -12.37
CA VAL A 489 14.96 29.75 -12.23
C VAL A 489 15.64 30.43 -13.43
N ARG A 490 16.83 29.97 -13.85
CA ARG A 490 17.50 30.48 -15.04
C ARG A 490 16.62 30.38 -16.29
N ASP A 491 15.99 29.23 -16.52
CA ASP A 491 15.05 29.02 -17.64
C ASP A 491 13.84 29.96 -17.57
N LYS A 492 13.34 30.28 -16.38
CA LYS A 492 12.21 31.23 -16.23
C LYS A 492 12.59 32.66 -16.56
N HIS A 493 13.80 33.05 -16.20
CA HIS A 493 14.30 34.41 -16.34
C HIS A 493 15.12 34.64 -17.62
N ASP A 494 15.40 33.59 -18.39
CA ASP A 494 16.27 33.59 -19.57
C ASP A 494 17.67 34.17 -19.27
N ASP A 495 18.19 33.84 -18.08
CA ASP A 495 19.48 34.34 -17.59
C ASP A 495 20.28 33.21 -16.95
N ASP A 496 21.30 32.74 -17.67
CA ASP A 496 22.20 31.65 -17.26
C ASP A 496 23.14 32.03 -16.10
N THR A 497 23.19 33.29 -15.69
CA THR A 497 24.11 33.79 -14.66
C THR A 497 23.50 33.82 -13.27
N LEU A 498 22.18 33.70 -13.14
CA LEU A 498 21.48 33.82 -11.86
C LEU A 498 21.90 32.73 -10.85
N THR A 499 22.01 33.13 -9.59
CA THR A 499 22.13 32.27 -8.40
C THR A 499 20.92 32.49 -7.49
N LEU A 500 20.48 31.50 -6.71
CA LEU A 500 19.29 31.65 -5.85
C LEU A 500 19.56 32.40 -4.52
N THR A 501 20.63 33.19 -4.44
CA THR A 501 21.06 33.87 -3.22
C THR A 501 20.36 35.21 -3.02
N ASN A 502 20.11 35.57 -1.76
CA ASN A 502 19.73 36.94 -1.41
C ASN A 502 20.92 37.88 -1.64
N ASN A 503 20.91 38.65 -2.73
CA ASN A 503 21.77 39.83 -2.89
C ASN A 503 21.31 41.02 -2.02
N ALA A 504 20.65 40.78 -0.88
CA ALA A 504 20.13 41.85 -0.03
C ALA A 504 21.22 42.56 0.81
N ASP A 505 22.40 41.95 1.00
CA ASP A 505 23.45 42.48 1.89
C ASP A 505 24.74 42.92 1.18
N LYS A 506 24.74 43.04 -0.16
CA LYS A 506 25.93 43.53 -0.91
C LYS A 506 25.83 44.97 -1.42
N GLU A 507 24.74 45.68 -1.12
CA GLU A 507 24.64 47.15 -1.28
C GLU A 507 24.81 47.85 0.06
N THR A 508 25.95 47.65 0.73
CA THR A 508 26.47 48.57 1.75
C THR A 508 27.95 48.25 2.00
N THR A 509 28.80 48.68 1.09
CA THR A 509 30.19 49.05 1.40
C THR A 509 30.71 50.04 0.39
#